data_AF-A0A6A5HA13-F1
#
_entry.id   AF-A0A6A5HA13-F1
#
_cell.length_a   1.000
_cell.length_b   1.000
_cell.length_c   1.000
_cell.angle_alpha   90.00
_cell.angle_beta   90.00
_cell.angle_gamma   90.00
#
_symmetry.space_group_name_H-M   'P 1'
#
loop_
_entity.id
_entity.type
_entity.pdbx_description
1 polymer ?
#
loop_
_entity_poly.entity_id
_entity_poly.type
_entity_poly.pdbx_seq_one_letter_code
_entity_poly.pdbx_strand_id
1 'polypeptide(L)'
;MIGGSTFHLFLAFLLLKYSENDLQAQQQRYLELVKQQLQTYPELVEQQLRGMSKRREEMQQQADAALTAAGQALILEQSARAAVQANCQRQAQHTLQQQQIAQQQLLLSGSVGPMRNNSIQTMQVAQQQQQVAAAQQQQHQGIFSPEMNAFIRNGRFSRDSLARALGCDNAVRVNFDRKGYTAFCYVLIDPRVSGVKIEALTFETFVKSVFYIGKGTNSRPLQHFIDARNAMDKATNDQNLNKKLQTIVDIWSSGHGIPKIQFSHGVSDKAALIKEACMIDAVQVKNLTNLKRGEYHECAKTWDLTAKSQYGVWLLDK
;
A
#
# COMPACT_ATOMS: atom_id res chain seq x y z
N MET A 1 2.55 35.90 -42.25
CA MET A 1 1.39 36.03 -41.35
C MET A 1 0.15 35.63 -42.12
N ILE A 2 -0.81 34.98 -41.43
CA ILE A 2 -2.06 34.37 -41.90
C ILE A 2 -1.83 33.09 -42.72
N GLY A 3 -2.31 31.90 -42.36
CA GLY A 3 -3.20 31.48 -41.27
C GLY A 3 -3.73 30.09 -41.62
N GLY A 4 -3.40 29.08 -40.82
CA GLY A 4 -3.70 27.65 -41.03
C GLY A 4 -5.19 27.27 -40.97
N SER A 5 -6.01 27.79 -41.88
CA SER A 5 -7.46 27.54 -41.93
C SER A 5 -7.90 26.37 -42.84
N THR A 6 -6.98 25.57 -43.38
CA THR A 6 -7.33 24.42 -44.25
C THR A 6 -7.09 23.06 -43.60
N PHE A 7 -6.37 22.98 -42.48
CA PHE A 7 -6.08 21.69 -41.81
C PHE A 7 -7.14 21.25 -40.79
N HIS A 8 -8.00 22.17 -40.34
CA HIS A 8 -9.07 21.85 -39.37
C HIS A 8 -10.39 21.44 -40.02
N LEU A 9 -10.60 21.72 -41.32
CA LEU A 9 -11.77 21.21 -42.05
C LEU A 9 -11.60 19.77 -42.53
N PHE A 10 -10.37 19.28 -42.68
CA PHE A 10 -10.13 17.86 -43.04
C PHE A 10 -10.29 16.92 -41.84
N LEU A 11 -9.98 17.38 -40.63
CA LEU A 11 -10.15 16.60 -39.40
C LEU A 11 -11.61 16.55 -38.91
N ALA A 12 -12.44 17.53 -39.31
CA ALA A 12 -13.86 17.56 -39.00
C ALA A 12 -14.71 16.61 -39.86
N PHE A 13 -14.22 16.22 -41.05
CA PHE A 13 -14.92 15.29 -41.95
C PHE A 13 -14.64 13.81 -41.63
N LEU A 14 -13.53 13.52 -40.94
CA LEU A 14 -13.13 12.15 -40.57
C LEU A 14 -13.80 11.60 -39.30
N LEU A 15 -14.72 12.36 -38.68
CA LEU A 15 -15.43 11.96 -37.45
C LEU A 15 -16.89 11.52 -37.66
N LEU A 16 -17.31 11.22 -38.90
CA LEU A 16 -18.72 10.90 -39.20
C LEU A 16 -19.04 9.49 -39.69
N LYS A 17 -18.11 8.52 -39.72
CA LYS A 17 -18.45 7.12 -40.08
C LYS A 17 -17.60 6.12 -39.30
N TYR A 18 -18.19 5.49 -38.27
CA TYR A 18 -17.61 4.41 -37.46
C TYR A 18 -17.58 3.06 -38.20
N SER A 19 -16.54 2.23 -37.98
CA SER A 19 -16.54 0.77 -38.21
C SER A 19 -15.56 0.04 -37.27
N GLU A 20 -15.73 -1.27 -37.03
CA GLU A 20 -14.93 -2.12 -36.11
C GLU A 20 -13.41 -2.14 -36.35
N ASN A 21 -12.93 -1.72 -37.53
CA ASN A 21 -11.50 -1.56 -37.82
C ASN A 21 -10.79 -0.46 -37.00
N ASP A 22 -11.55 0.40 -36.30
CA ASP A 22 -11.02 1.53 -35.54
C ASP A 22 -10.42 1.11 -34.18
N LEU A 23 -10.79 -0.05 -33.63
CA LEU A 23 -10.27 -0.52 -32.35
C LEU A 23 -8.80 -0.97 -32.45
N GLN A 24 -8.42 -1.64 -33.55
CA GLN A 24 -7.03 -2.02 -33.81
C GLN A 24 -6.15 -0.79 -34.08
N ALA A 25 -6.66 0.19 -34.84
CA ALA A 25 -5.95 1.44 -35.08
C ALA A 25 -5.78 2.27 -33.81
N GLN A 26 -6.77 2.26 -32.92
CA GLN A 26 -6.71 2.92 -31.62
C GLN A 26 -5.76 2.19 -30.65
N GLN A 27 -5.75 0.85 -30.65
CA GLN A 27 -4.79 0.03 -29.90
C GLN A 27 -3.36 0.24 -30.40
N GLN A 28 -3.13 0.30 -31.71
CA GLN A 28 -1.81 0.59 -32.28
C GLN A 28 -1.35 2.01 -31.97
N ARG A 29 -2.24 3.03 -32.00
CA ARG A 29 -1.90 4.40 -31.56
C ARG A 29 -1.57 4.47 -30.07
N TYR A 30 -2.28 3.72 -29.23
CA TYR A 30 -1.97 3.61 -27.80
C TYR A 30 -0.60 2.94 -27.59
N LEU A 31 -0.32 1.85 -28.31
CA LEU A 31 0.95 1.15 -28.25
C LEU A 31 2.12 2.03 -28.72
N GLU A 32 1.93 2.83 -29.78
CA GLU A 32 2.94 3.79 -30.26
C GLU A 32 3.13 4.97 -29.31
N LEU A 33 2.07 5.48 -28.67
CA LEU A 33 2.19 6.49 -27.61
C LEU A 33 2.92 5.94 -26.37
N VAL A 34 2.66 4.69 -26.00
CA VAL A 34 3.38 4.01 -24.91
C VAL A 34 4.85 3.80 -25.29
N LYS A 35 5.16 3.37 -26.52
CA LYS A 35 6.53 3.24 -27.03
C LYS A 35 7.27 4.59 -27.08
N GLN A 36 6.59 5.66 -27.50
CA GLN A 36 7.15 7.01 -27.55
C GLN A 36 7.40 7.56 -26.13
N GLN A 37 6.50 7.29 -25.17
CA GLN A 37 6.71 7.60 -23.75
C GLN A 37 7.84 6.76 -23.13
N LEU A 38 7.99 5.50 -23.54
CA LEU A 38 9.08 4.62 -23.11
C LEU A 38 10.44 4.97 -23.74
N GLN A 39 10.47 5.55 -24.94
CA GLN A 39 11.69 6.03 -25.61
C GLN A 39 12.29 7.28 -24.93
N THR A 40 11.49 8.06 -24.18
CA THR A 40 11.98 9.22 -23.41
C THR A 40 12.37 8.89 -21.96
N TYR A 41 12.02 7.69 -21.49
CA TYR A 41 12.31 7.18 -20.15
C TYR A 41 13.73 6.57 -19.89
N PRO A 42 14.56 6.17 -20.89
CA PRO A 42 15.77 5.41 -20.59
C PRO A 42 16.86 6.23 -19.87
N GLU A 43 17.04 7.51 -20.19
CA GLU A 43 18.09 8.31 -19.57
C GLU A 43 17.81 8.63 -18.11
N LEU A 44 16.55 8.96 -17.76
CA LEU A 44 16.13 9.22 -16.38
C LEU A 44 16.13 7.93 -15.54
N VAL A 45 15.69 6.81 -16.11
CA VAL A 45 15.73 5.50 -15.45
C VAL A 45 17.16 4.98 -15.33
N GLU A 46 18.04 5.14 -16.32
CA GLU A 46 19.45 4.78 -16.20
C GLU A 46 20.18 5.67 -15.20
N GLN A 47 19.90 6.97 -15.16
CA GLN A 47 20.50 7.88 -14.18
C GLN A 47 19.98 7.56 -12.76
N GLN A 48 18.70 7.16 -12.63
CA GLN A 48 18.14 6.60 -11.40
C GLN A 48 18.76 5.25 -11.03
N LEU A 49 18.95 4.31 -11.96
CA LEU A 49 19.55 2.99 -11.72
C LEU A 49 21.04 3.10 -11.36
N ARG A 50 21.78 4.03 -11.98
CA ARG A 50 23.17 4.33 -11.62
C ARG A 50 23.28 4.95 -10.23
N GLY A 51 22.41 5.89 -9.88
CA GLY A 51 22.34 6.46 -8.53
C GLY A 51 21.92 5.44 -7.47
N MET A 52 20.98 4.55 -7.80
CA MET A 52 20.50 3.48 -6.90
C MET A 52 21.52 2.36 -6.74
N SER A 53 22.29 2.01 -7.77
CA SER A 53 23.36 0.98 -7.65
C SER A 53 24.45 1.44 -6.69
N LYS A 54 24.87 2.70 -6.79
CA LYS A 54 25.86 3.29 -5.88
C LYS A 54 25.36 3.33 -4.43
N ARG A 55 24.10 3.74 -4.21
CA ARG A 55 23.50 3.71 -2.85
C ARG A 55 23.27 2.29 -2.33
N ARG A 56 22.98 1.32 -3.20
CA ARG A 56 22.85 -0.10 -2.82
C ARG A 56 24.18 -0.66 -2.35
N GLU A 57 25.29 -0.30 -3.02
CA GLU A 57 26.64 -0.63 -2.56
C GLU A 57 26.97 0.04 -1.23
N GLU A 58 26.66 1.33 -1.06
CA GLU A 58 26.87 2.07 0.19
C GLU A 58 26.03 1.49 1.36
N MET A 59 24.78 1.13 1.10
CA MET A 59 23.86 0.55 2.09
C MET A 59 24.25 -0.90 2.44
N GLN A 60 24.73 -1.67 1.47
CA GLN A 60 25.29 -3.01 1.71
C GLN A 60 26.56 -2.92 2.57
N GLN A 61 27.45 -1.97 2.27
CA GLN A 61 28.65 -1.72 3.09
C GLN A 61 28.30 -1.29 4.52
N GLN A 62 27.27 -0.44 4.69
CA GLN A 62 26.78 -0.07 6.02
C GLN A 62 26.14 -1.26 6.76
N ALA A 63 25.37 -2.10 6.05
CA ALA A 63 24.78 -3.31 6.63
C ALA A 63 25.84 -4.31 7.08
N ASP A 64 26.88 -4.53 6.26
CA ASP A 64 28.00 -5.42 6.59
C ASP A 64 28.83 -4.86 7.76
N ALA A 65 29.02 -3.54 7.82
CA ALA A 65 29.67 -2.86 8.95
C ALA A 65 28.84 -2.98 10.25
N ALA A 66 27.52 -2.80 10.16
CA ALA A 66 26.61 -2.96 11.30
C ALA A 66 26.56 -4.40 11.81
N LEU A 67 26.56 -5.39 10.91
CA LEU A 67 26.62 -6.81 11.25
C LEU A 67 27.94 -7.16 11.94
N THR A 68 29.05 -6.58 11.47
CA THR A 68 30.37 -6.73 12.09
C THR A 68 30.40 -6.13 13.50
N ALA A 69 29.87 -4.91 13.68
CA ALA A 69 29.79 -4.25 14.98
C ALA A 69 28.89 -5.01 15.96
N ALA A 70 27.74 -5.52 15.49
CA ALA A 70 26.84 -6.35 16.30
C ALA A 70 27.51 -7.67 16.71
N GLY A 71 28.27 -8.31 15.80
CA GLY A 71 29.08 -9.48 16.11
C GLY A 71 30.13 -9.21 17.18
N GLN A 72 30.85 -8.08 17.08
CA GLN A 72 31.83 -7.67 18.10
C GLN A 72 31.18 -7.38 19.46
N ALA A 73 30.03 -6.69 19.46
CA ALA A 73 29.26 -6.43 20.67
C ALA A 73 28.77 -7.72 21.35
N LEU A 74 28.31 -8.70 20.56
CA LEU A 74 27.89 -10.01 21.07
C LEU A 74 29.05 -10.78 21.70
N ILE A 75 30.24 -10.74 21.09
CA ILE A 75 31.46 -11.37 21.64
C ILE A 75 31.85 -10.71 22.98
N LEU A 76 31.78 -9.39 23.06
CA LEU A 76 32.01 -8.64 24.30
C LEU A 76 30.98 -9.00 25.37
N GLU A 77 29.70 -9.08 25.01
CA GLU A 77 28.63 -9.46 25.93
C GLU A 77 28.78 -10.90 26.44
N GLN A 78 29.10 -11.85 25.55
CA GLN A 78 29.38 -13.23 25.93
C GLN A 78 30.57 -13.34 26.88
N SER A 79 31.63 -12.55 26.62
CA SER A 79 32.81 -12.48 27.48
C SER A 79 32.48 -11.90 28.86
N ALA A 80 31.67 -10.83 28.91
CA ALA A 80 31.19 -10.24 30.16
C ALA A 80 30.29 -11.21 30.95
N ARG A 81 29.36 -11.91 30.28
CA ARG A 81 28.51 -12.93 30.90
C ARG A 81 29.33 -14.09 31.47
N ALA A 82 30.36 -14.55 30.77
CA ALA A 82 31.27 -15.58 31.27
C ALA A 82 32.01 -15.13 32.54
N ALA A 83 32.47 -13.87 32.58
CA ALA A 83 33.12 -13.30 33.77
C ALA A 83 32.16 -13.17 34.97
N VAL A 84 30.91 -12.75 34.73
CA VAL A 84 29.86 -12.69 35.76
C VAL A 84 29.54 -14.09 36.27
N GLN A 85 29.38 -15.07 35.38
CA GLN A 85 29.09 -16.46 35.74
C GLN A 85 30.22 -17.07 36.58
N ALA A 86 31.48 -16.81 36.24
CA ALA A 86 32.63 -17.23 37.04
C ALA A 86 32.65 -16.58 38.44
N ASN A 87 32.26 -15.30 38.55
CA ASN A 87 32.11 -14.64 39.85
C ASN A 87 30.97 -15.22 40.68
N CYS A 88 29.80 -15.45 40.07
CA CYS A 88 28.66 -16.08 40.73
C CYS A 88 29.00 -17.50 41.20
N GLN A 89 29.75 -18.28 40.42
CA GLN A 89 30.21 -19.60 40.84
C GLN A 89 31.15 -19.54 42.05
N ARG A 90 32.12 -18.60 42.06
CA ARG A 90 33.00 -18.40 43.22
C ARG A 90 32.24 -17.97 44.47
N GLN A 91 31.29 -17.05 44.32
CA GLN A 91 30.42 -16.62 45.42
C GLN A 91 29.53 -17.76 45.90
N ALA A 92 28.91 -18.52 45.00
CA ALA A 92 28.09 -19.67 45.35
C ALA A 92 28.89 -20.76 46.08
N GLN A 93 30.13 -21.03 45.66
CA GLN A 93 31.03 -21.94 46.39
C GLN A 93 31.33 -21.43 47.80
N HIS A 94 31.63 -20.14 47.95
CA HIS A 94 31.85 -19.54 49.26
C HIS A 94 30.58 -19.57 50.13
N THR A 95 29.41 -19.30 49.55
CA THR A 95 28.12 -19.39 50.24
C THR A 95 27.78 -20.82 50.62
N LEU A 96 28.05 -21.81 49.77
CA LEU A 96 27.82 -23.23 50.07
C LEU A 96 28.73 -23.68 51.22
N GLN A 97 29.98 -23.23 51.22
CA GLN A 97 30.92 -23.49 52.31
C GLN A 97 30.44 -22.83 53.62
N GLN A 98 30.00 -21.57 53.55
CA GLN A 98 29.40 -20.86 54.68
C GLN A 98 28.11 -21.52 55.17
N GLN A 99 27.28 -22.06 54.27
CA GLN A 99 26.07 -22.81 54.61
C GLN A 99 26.37 -24.18 55.18
N GLN A 100 27.43 -24.87 54.75
CA GLN A 100 27.88 -26.11 55.38
C GLN A 100 28.37 -25.84 56.80
N ILE A 101 29.10 -24.75 57.01
CA ILE A 101 29.50 -24.26 58.34
C ILE A 101 28.25 -23.90 59.17
N ALA A 102 27.30 -23.16 58.58
CA ALA A 102 26.07 -22.76 59.26
C ALA A 102 25.13 -23.95 59.51
N GLN A 103 25.06 -24.97 58.65
CA GLN A 103 24.29 -26.19 58.90
C GLN A 103 24.95 -27.05 59.98
N GLN A 104 26.29 -27.12 60.04
CA GLN A 104 26.97 -27.69 61.21
C GLN A 104 26.59 -26.95 62.50
N GLN A 105 26.38 -25.62 62.43
CA GLN A 105 25.94 -24.79 63.56
C GLN A 105 24.41 -24.81 63.83
N LEU A 106 23.58 -25.09 62.83
CA LEU A 106 22.12 -25.15 62.93
C LEU A 106 21.62 -26.56 63.29
N LEU A 107 22.37 -27.61 62.96
CA LEU A 107 22.23 -28.93 63.58
C LEU A 107 22.42 -28.86 65.10
N LEU A 108 23.12 -27.83 65.59
CA LEU A 108 23.24 -27.51 67.02
C LEU A 108 22.12 -26.57 67.53
N SER A 109 21.26 -26.02 66.67
CA SER A 109 20.26 -25.01 67.04
C SER A 109 19.01 -25.07 66.13
N GLY A 110 18.05 -25.90 66.49
CA GLY A 110 16.87 -26.17 65.66
C GLY A 110 15.75 -25.11 65.67
N SER A 111 15.11 -24.95 64.50
CA SER A 111 13.66 -24.69 64.25
C SER A 111 13.31 -23.45 63.39
N VAL A 112 12.41 -23.63 62.41
CA VAL A 112 11.83 -22.62 61.50
C VAL A 112 10.32 -22.87 61.36
N GLY A 113 9.51 -21.82 61.15
CA GLY A 113 8.10 -21.94 60.72
C GLY A 113 7.65 -20.87 59.68
N PRO A 114 6.56 -21.10 58.90
CA PRO A 114 6.21 -20.34 57.68
C PRO A 114 4.86 -19.58 57.70
N MET A 115 4.61 -18.71 56.70
CA MET A 115 3.36 -17.94 56.50
C MET A 115 2.68 -18.20 55.13
N ARG A 116 1.35 -17.91 55.09
CA ARG A 116 0.26 -18.42 54.22
C ARG A 116 0.01 -17.70 52.87
N ASN A 117 -0.76 -18.39 52.00
CA ASN A 117 -1.21 -18.07 50.63
C ASN A 117 -2.66 -17.54 50.56
N ASN A 118 -2.98 -16.57 49.68
CA ASN A 118 -4.35 -16.23 49.27
C ASN A 118 -4.49 -15.48 47.91
N SER A 119 -3.67 -15.81 46.91
CA SER A 119 -3.61 -15.10 45.61
C SER A 119 -4.31 -15.80 44.44
N ILE A 120 -4.94 -16.96 44.66
CA ILE A 120 -5.43 -17.83 43.57
C ILE A 120 -6.86 -17.50 43.12
N GLN A 121 -7.67 -16.87 43.97
CA GLN A 121 -9.10 -16.68 43.69
C GLN A 121 -9.43 -15.49 42.77
N THR A 122 -8.54 -14.48 42.68
CA THR A 122 -8.78 -13.26 41.91
C THR A 122 -8.42 -13.37 40.43
N MET A 123 -7.57 -14.32 40.02
CA MET A 123 -7.18 -14.48 38.61
C MET A 123 -8.24 -15.15 37.73
N GLN A 124 -9.05 -16.04 38.29
CA GLN A 124 -9.97 -16.87 37.49
C GLN A 124 -11.19 -16.11 36.97
N VAL A 125 -11.64 -15.06 37.67
CA VAL A 125 -12.83 -14.29 37.27
C VAL A 125 -12.52 -13.31 36.13
N ALA A 126 -11.28 -12.78 36.07
CA ALA A 126 -10.86 -11.84 35.03
C ALA A 126 -10.73 -12.50 33.64
N GLN A 127 -10.35 -13.78 33.60
CA GLN A 127 -10.10 -14.50 32.35
C GLN A 127 -11.40 -14.87 31.60
N GLN A 128 -12.49 -15.08 32.33
CA GLN A 128 -13.76 -15.53 31.75
C GLN A 128 -14.55 -14.37 31.12
N GLN A 129 -14.38 -13.14 31.60
CA GLN A 129 -15.04 -11.96 31.02
C GLN A 129 -14.37 -11.47 29.72
N GLN A 130 -13.09 -11.78 29.50
CA GLN A 130 -12.37 -11.41 28.26
C GLN A 130 -12.76 -12.27 27.04
N GLN A 131 -13.25 -13.49 27.24
CA GLN A 131 -13.53 -14.42 26.14
C GLN A 131 -14.88 -14.14 25.43
N VAL A 132 -15.85 -13.50 26.12
CA VAL A 132 -17.18 -13.25 25.56
C VAL A 132 -17.21 -11.98 24.68
N ALA A 133 -16.31 -11.01 24.92
CA ALA A 133 -16.19 -9.79 24.12
C ALA A 133 -15.53 -10.04 22.75
N ALA A 134 -14.70 -11.09 22.62
CA ALA A 134 -14.03 -11.43 21.37
C ALA A 134 -14.96 -12.08 20.32
N ALA A 135 -16.08 -12.67 20.76
CA ALA A 135 -17.00 -13.42 19.90
C ALA A 135 -18.04 -12.53 19.17
N GLN A 136 -18.22 -11.26 19.57
CA GLN A 136 -19.19 -10.34 18.96
C GLN A 136 -18.57 -9.36 17.94
N GLN A 137 -17.26 -9.43 17.67
CA GLN A 137 -16.55 -8.51 16.76
C GLN A 137 -16.18 -9.12 15.38
N GLN A 138 -16.63 -10.33 15.04
CA GLN A 138 -16.15 -11.06 13.85
C GLN A 138 -16.95 -10.83 12.53
N GLN A 139 -17.91 -9.90 12.47
CA GLN A 139 -18.73 -9.69 11.25
C GLN A 139 -18.27 -8.57 10.29
N HIS A 140 -17.05 -8.02 10.42
CA HIS A 140 -16.56 -6.91 9.56
C HIS A 140 -15.18 -7.12 8.89
N GLN A 141 -14.61 -8.32 8.86
CA GLN A 141 -13.21 -8.52 8.43
C GLN A 141 -13.00 -8.76 6.92
N GLY A 142 -13.74 -8.07 6.06
CA GLY A 142 -13.36 -7.96 4.65
C GLY A 142 -12.24 -6.94 4.49
N ILE A 143 -11.16 -7.28 3.76
CA ILE A 143 -10.12 -6.30 3.38
C ILE A 143 -10.79 -5.20 2.53
N PHE A 144 -11.55 -5.56 1.51
CA PHE A 144 -12.27 -4.63 0.62
C PHE A 144 -13.75 -4.45 0.97
N SER A 145 -14.48 -3.66 0.19
CA SER A 145 -15.95 -3.56 0.31
C SER A 145 -16.64 -4.93 0.11
N PRO A 146 -17.86 -5.12 0.63
CA PRO A 146 -18.62 -6.35 0.41
C PRO A 146 -18.78 -6.68 -1.08
N GLU A 147 -19.01 -5.65 -1.91
CA GLU A 147 -19.17 -5.78 -3.36
C GLU A 147 -17.86 -6.22 -4.04
N MET A 148 -16.72 -5.62 -3.66
CA MET A 148 -15.40 -6.00 -4.17
C MET A 148 -15.05 -7.44 -3.77
N ASN A 149 -15.28 -7.81 -2.51
CA ASN A 149 -15.04 -9.18 -2.04
C ASN A 149 -15.95 -10.19 -2.76
N ALA A 150 -17.20 -9.82 -3.06
CA ALA A 150 -18.10 -10.68 -3.84
C ALA A 150 -17.61 -10.85 -5.29
N PHE A 151 -17.11 -9.77 -5.92
CA PHE A 151 -16.55 -9.85 -7.26
C PHE A 151 -15.29 -10.71 -7.29
N ILE A 152 -14.35 -10.51 -6.37
CA ILE A 152 -13.12 -11.33 -6.24
C ILE A 152 -13.46 -12.82 -6.11
N ARG A 153 -14.43 -13.17 -5.25
CA ARG A 153 -14.83 -14.57 -5.05
C ARG A 153 -15.47 -15.19 -6.30
N ASN A 154 -16.26 -14.41 -7.03
CA ASN A 154 -17.07 -14.93 -8.14
C ASN A 154 -16.39 -14.78 -9.51
N GLY A 155 -15.37 -13.92 -9.62
CA GLY A 155 -14.71 -13.52 -10.87
C GLY A 155 -15.60 -12.77 -11.85
N ARG A 156 -16.81 -12.36 -11.44
CA ARG A 156 -17.79 -11.67 -12.28
C ARG A 156 -18.84 -10.93 -11.46
N PHE A 157 -19.50 -9.96 -12.09
CA PHE A 157 -20.67 -9.29 -11.54
C PHE A 157 -21.91 -10.20 -11.57
N SER A 158 -22.81 -10.02 -10.60
CA SER A 158 -24.20 -10.42 -10.76
C SER A 158 -24.87 -9.53 -11.81
N ARG A 159 -25.95 -10.00 -12.44
CA ARG A 159 -26.72 -9.21 -13.41
C ARG A 159 -27.14 -7.86 -12.84
N ASP A 160 -27.64 -7.84 -11.61
CA ASP A 160 -28.14 -6.62 -10.96
C ASP A 160 -27.01 -5.67 -10.57
N SER A 161 -25.88 -6.20 -10.07
CA SER A 161 -24.71 -5.38 -9.75
C SER A 161 -24.11 -4.74 -11.00
N LEU A 162 -24.05 -5.49 -12.12
CA LEU A 162 -23.61 -4.94 -13.39
C LEU A 162 -24.56 -3.86 -13.91
N ALA A 163 -25.87 -4.13 -13.87
CA ALA A 163 -26.89 -3.16 -14.31
C ALA A 163 -26.81 -1.85 -13.51
N ARG A 164 -26.62 -1.93 -12.19
CA ARG A 164 -26.43 -0.73 -11.34
C ARG A 164 -25.14 0.02 -11.69
N ALA A 165 -24.02 -0.68 -11.84
CA ALA A 165 -22.74 -0.05 -12.20
C ALA A 165 -22.82 0.66 -13.56
N LEU A 166 -23.44 0.03 -14.56
CA LEU A 166 -23.66 0.64 -15.88
C LEU A 166 -24.63 1.83 -15.80
N GLY A 167 -25.65 1.76 -14.95
CA GLY A 167 -26.55 2.89 -14.68
C GLY A 167 -25.80 4.09 -14.10
N CYS A 168 -24.88 3.84 -13.14
CA CYS A 168 -23.99 4.86 -12.59
C CYS A 168 -23.07 5.45 -13.67
N ASP A 169 -22.41 4.62 -14.49
CA ASP A 169 -21.53 5.07 -15.57
C ASP A 169 -22.29 5.98 -16.56
N ASN A 170 -23.46 5.54 -17.00
CA ASN A 170 -24.29 6.33 -17.92
C ASN A 170 -24.73 7.65 -17.28
N ALA A 171 -25.10 7.65 -15.99
CA ALA A 171 -25.44 8.87 -15.28
C ALA A 171 -24.24 9.85 -15.20
N VAL A 172 -23.03 9.36 -14.91
CA VAL A 172 -21.82 10.23 -14.94
C VAL A 172 -21.61 10.80 -16.34
N ARG A 173 -21.65 9.94 -17.35
CA ARG A 173 -21.37 10.33 -18.74
C ARG A 173 -22.35 11.39 -19.24
N VAL A 174 -23.65 11.21 -19.00
CA VAL A 174 -24.71 12.13 -19.45
C VAL A 174 -24.61 13.49 -18.75
N ASN A 175 -24.30 13.51 -17.45
CA ASN A 175 -24.25 14.76 -16.68
C ASN A 175 -22.93 15.52 -16.86
N PHE A 176 -21.81 14.82 -17.08
CA PHE A 176 -20.48 15.41 -16.92
C PHE A 176 -19.51 15.23 -18.09
N ASP A 177 -19.71 14.26 -18.99
CA ASP A 177 -18.75 13.98 -20.08
C ASP A 177 -19.19 14.65 -21.39
N ARG A 178 -19.02 15.97 -21.42
CA ARG A 178 -19.04 16.80 -22.65
C ARG A 178 -17.67 16.77 -23.35
N LYS A 179 -17.61 17.17 -24.63
CA LYS A 179 -16.35 17.16 -25.40
C LYS A 179 -15.33 18.16 -24.82
N GLY A 180 -14.04 17.83 -24.93
CA GLY A 180 -12.93 18.76 -24.68
C GLY A 180 -12.30 18.72 -23.29
N TYR A 181 -12.61 17.72 -22.46
CA TYR A 181 -11.97 17.57 -21.16
C TYR A 181 -10.66 16.76 -21.23
N THR A 182 -9.81 16.94 -20.22
CA THR A 182 -8.46 16.36 -20.16
C THR A 182 -8.19 15.56 -18.88
N ALA A 183 -9.18 15.45 -17.99
CA ALA A 183 -8.99 14.69 -16.75
C ALA A 183 -9.05 13.19 -17.02
N PHE A 184 -8.46 12.44 -16.11
CA PHE A 184 -8.43 10.99 -16.09
C PHE A 184 -8.32 10.47 -14.65
N CYS A 185 -8.58 9.19 -14.46
CA CYS A 185 -8.29 8.49 -13.22
C CYS A 185 -7.00 7.68 -13.37
N TYR A 186 -6.29 7.46 -12.27
CA TYR A 186 -5.13 6.61 -12.26
C TYR A 186 -4.95 5.90 -10.92
N VAL A 187 -4.20 4.80 -10.95
CA VAL A 187 -3.76 4.07 -9.77
C VAL A 187 -2.25 3.94 -9.73
N LEU A 188 -1.69 3.88 -8.52
CA LEU A 188 -0.31 3.48 -8.28
C LEU A 188 -0.28 2.10 -7.63
N ILE A 189 0.62 1.26 -8.10
CA ILE A 189 0.68 -0.17 -7.80
C ILE A 189 1.99 -0.51 -7.10
N ASP A 190 1.91 -1.35 -6.06
CA ASP A 190 3.07 -1.93 -5.40
C ASP A 190 3.48 -3.23 -6.14
N PRO A 191 4.60 -3.22 -6.89
CA PRO A 191 5.04 -4.38 -7.66
C PRO A 191 5.46 -5.58 -6.79
N ARG A 192 5.75 -5.34 -5.51
CA ARG A 192 6.08 -6.40 -4.54
C ARG A 192 4.84 -7.24 -4.20
N VAL A 193 3.66 -6.66 -4.37
CA VAL A 193 2.36 -7.31 -4.16
C VAL A 193 1.79 -7.82 -5.47
N SER A 194 1.83 -7.02 -6.55
CA SER A 194 1.32 -7.46 -7.87
C SER A 194 2.13 -8.62 -8.45
N GLY A 195 3.40 -8.74 -8.03
CA GLY A 195 4.39 -9.58 -8.69
C GLY A 195 4.94 -8.93 -9.94
N VAL A 196 6.02 -9.52 -10.46
CA VAL A 196 6.76 -9.00 -11.63
C VAL A 196 6.22 -9.54 -12.95
N LYS A 197 5.54 -10.70 -12.92
CA LYS A 197 4.98 -11.36 -14.11
C LYS A 197 3.52 -10.93 -14.31
N ILE A 198 3.30 -10.05 -15.28
CA ILE A 198 1.97 -9.51 -15.60
C ILE A 198 1.01 -10.63 -16.01
N GLU A 199 1.51 -11.70 -16.64
CA GLU A 199 0.72 -12.83 -17.11
C GLU A 199 0.08 -13.64 -15.97
N ALA A 200 0.65 -13.55 -14.76
CA ALA A 200 0.13 -14.19 -13.57
C ALA A 200 -0.74 -13.26 -12.71
N LEU A 201 -0.92 -12.00 -13.14
CA LEU A 201 -1.67 -11.00 -12.38
C LEU A 201 -3.17 -11.34 -12.41
N THR A 202 -3.71 -11.70 -11.26
CA THR A 202 -5.16 -11.83 -11.07
C THR A 202 -5.78 -10.49 -10.69
N PHE A 203 -7.08 -10.34 -10.87
CA PHE A 203 -7.80 -9.15 -10.41
C PHE A 203 -7.64 -8.93 -8.90
N GLU A 204 -7.66 -10.01 -8.10
CA GLU A 204 -7.46 -9.93 -6.65
C GLU A 204 -6.08 -9.38 -6.29
N THR A 205 -5.02 -9.92 -6.91
CA THR A 205 -3.65 -9.47 -6.68
C THR A 205 -3.46 -8.04 -7.17
N PHE A 206 -4.08 -7.69 -8.30
CA PHE A 206 -4.11 -6.32 -8.81
C PHE A 206 -4.71 -5.35 -7.77
N VAL A 207 -5.94 -5.57 -7.28
CA VAL A 207 -6.56 -4.64 -6.34
C VAL A 207 -5.85 -4.60 -4.98
N LYS A 208 -5.24 -5.71 -4.54
CA LYS A 208 -4.37 -5.72 -3.33
C LYS A 208 -3.11 -4.89 -3.50
N SER A 209 -2.59 -4.81 -4.72
CA SER A 209 -1.38 -4.06 -5.04
C SER A 209 -1.62 -2.56 -5.21
N VAL A 210 -2.87 -2.13 -5.44
CA VAL A 210 -3.21 -0.70 -5.52
C VAL A 210 -3.06 -0.06 -4.15
N PHE A 211 -2.05 0.82 -4.01
CA PHE A 211 -1.84 1.57 -2.77
C PHE A 211 -2.33 3.01 -2.86
N TYR A 212 -2.59 3.54 -4.06
CA TYR A 212 -3.11 4.90 -4.22
C TYR A 212 -4.01 5.01 -5.44
N ILE A 213 -5.11 5.74 -5.29
CA ILE A 213 -6.06 6.07 -6.36
C ILE A 213 -6.11 7.59 -6.47
N GLY A 214 -6.08 8.13 -7.68
CA GLY A 214 -6.14 9.57 -7.87
C GLY A 214 -6.80 10.00 -9.15
N LYS A 215 -7.33 11.22 -9.12
CA LYS A 215 -7.61 12.01 -10.31
C LYS A 215 -6.34 12.72 -10.81
N GLY A 216 -6.12 12.69 -12.12
CA GLY A 216 -5.04 13.39 -12.78
C GLY A 216 -5.51 14.33 -13.89
N THR A 217 -4.75 15.40 -14.08
CA THR A 217 -4.70 16.20 -15.31
C THR A 217 -3.23 16.39 -15.65
N ASN A 218 -2.88 16.42 -16.94
CA ASN A 218 -1.50 16.61 -17.41
C ASN A 218 -0.49 15.67 -16.70
N SER A 219 0.59 16.22 -16.15
CA SER A 219 1.68 15.51 -15.47
C SER A 219 1.41 15.18 -14.00
N ARG A 220 0.19 15.39 -13.48
CA ARG A 220 -0.14 15.22 -12.05
C ARG A 220 0.35 13.91 -11.41
N PRO A 221 0.31 12.73 -12.07
CA PRO A 221 0.86 11.51 -11.50
C PRO A 221 2.37 11.54 -11.27
N LEU A 222 3.14 12.21 -12.15
CA LEU A 222 4.60 12.34 -12.00
C LEU A 222 4.96 13.21 -10.80
N GLN A 223 4.10 14.17 -10.43
CA GLN A 223 4.35 15.05 -9.29
C GLN A 223 4.55 14.26 -7.99
N HIS A 224 3.84 13.14 -7.78
CA HIS A 224 4.01 12.32 -6.57
C HIS A 224 5.42 11.75 -6.44
N PHE A 225 6.04 11.39 -7.57
CA PHE A 225 7.42 10.89 -7.60
C PHE A 225 8.43 12.02 -7.41
N ILE A 226 8.19 13.18 -8.02
CA ILE A 226 9.02 14.37 -7.78
C ILE A 226 9.00 14.77 -6.31
N ASP A 227 7.81 14.79 -5.69
CA ASP A 227 7.64 15.11 -4.27
C ASP A 227 8.37 14.09 -3.38
N ALA A 228 8.27 12.80 -3.68
CA ALA A 228 8.97 11.75 -2.93
C ALA A 228 10.50 11.88 -3.04
N ARG A 229 11.02 12.11 -4.26
CA ARG A 229 12.46 12.33 -4.48
C ARG A 229 12.96 13.56 -3.72
N ASN A 230 12.24 14.69 -3.85
CA ASN A 230 12.60 15.92 -3.15
C ASN A 230 12.57 15.73 -1.62
N ALA A 231 11.65 14.89 -1.12
CA ALA A 231 11.59 14.57 0.29
C ALA A 231 12.78 13.69 0.74
N MET A 232 13.23 12.75 -0.09
CA MET A 232 14.46 11.98 0.16
C MET A 232 15.71 12.87 0.19
N ASP A 233 15.84 13.81 -0.75
CA ASP A 233 17.02 14.69 -0.84
C ASP A 233 17.11 15.68 0.35
N LYS A 234 15.97 16.01 0.96
CA LYS A 234 15.89 16.90 2.13
C LYS A 234 16.02 16.17 3.47
N ALA A 235 15.85 14.85 3.50
CA ALA A 235 15.84 14.08 4.73
C ALA A 235 17.27 13.79 5.22
N THR A 236 17.90 14.79 5.85
CA THR A 236 19.09 14.58 6.68
C THR A 236 18.76 14.20 8.13
N ASN A 237 17.50 14.28 8.57
CA ASN A 237 17.01 13.77 9.86
C ASN A 237 15.47 13.76 9.87
N ASP A 238 14.86 12.57 9.99
CA ASP A 238 13.56 12.31 10.63
C ASP A 238 12.36 13.24 10.29
N GLN A 239 12.19 13.63 9.03
CA GLN A 239 10.92 14.20 8.58
C GLN A 239 9.91 13.07 8.40
N ASN A 240 8.83 13.11 9.20
CA ASN A 240 7.74 12.14 9.18
C ASN A 240 6.99 12.22 7.83
N LEU A 241 7.44 11.45 6.84
CA LEU A 241 6.80 11.37 5.52
C LEU A 241 5.36 10.91 5.69
N ASN A 242 4.43 11.49 4.92
CA ASN A 242 3.08 10.92 4.88
C ASN A 242 3.14 9.50 4.28
N LYS A 243 2.17 8.66 4.66
CA LYS A 243 2.10 7.24 4.28
C LYS A 243 2.30 7.00 2.78
N LYS A 244 1.81 7.90 1.92
CA LYS A 244 1.96 7.81 0.45
C LYS A 244 3.41 7.98 0.02
N LEU A 245 4.07 9.05 0.48
CA LEU A 245 5.48 9.30 0.14
C LEU A 245 6.38 8.22 0.74
N GLN A 246 6.11 7.80 1.98
CA GLN A 246 6.83 6.69 2.61
C GLN A 246 6.72 5.41 1.77
N THR A 247 5.50 5.03 1.35
CA THR A 247 5.29 3.84 0.51
C THR A 247 6.07 3.92 -0.81
N ILE A 248 6.10 5.10 -1.45
CA ILE A 248 6.87 5.31 -2.68
C ILE A 248 8.37 5.09 -2.44
N VAL A 249 8.92 5.69 -1.37
CA VAL A 249 10.33 5.55 -0.99
C VAL A 249 10.68 4.11 -0.62
N ASP A 250 9.80 3.40 0.07
CA ASP A 250 10.01 2.00 0.46
C ASP A 250 10.06 1.07 -0.76
N ILE A 251 9.19 1.29 -1.76
CA ILE A 251 9.20 0.52 -3.00
C ILE A 251 10.51 0.79 -3.77
N TRP A 252 10.92 2.05 -3.89
CA TRP A 252 12.18 2.40 -4.56
C TRP A 252 13.41 1.85 -3.84
N SER A 253 13.45 1.93 -2.51
CA SER A 253 14.55 1.39 -1.69
C SER A 253 14.69 -0.13 -1.85
N SER A 254 13.59 -0.83 -2.17
CA SER A 254 13.61 -2.25 -2.50
C SER A 254 14.04 -2.58 -3.94
N GLY A 255 14.41 -1.57 -4.74
CA GLY A 255 14.90 -1.73 -6.11
C GLY A 255 13.81 -1.85 -7.18
N HIS A 256 12.56 -1.49 -6.87
CA HIS A 256 11.45 -1.60 -7.80
C HIS A 256 10.96 -0.24 -8.30
N GLY A 257 10.57 -0.15 -9.57
CA GLY A 257 9.80 0.97 -10.10
C GLY A 257 8.32 0.87 -9.73
N ILE A 258 7.58 1.98 -9.73
CA ILE A 258 6.15 1.99 -9.38
C ILE A 258 5.31 2.09 -10.66
N PRO A 259 4.56 1.04 -11.04
CA PRO A 259 3.64 1.12 -12.16
C PRO A 259 2.50 2.12 -11.89
N LYS A 260 2.19 2.92 -12.91
CA LYS A 260 1.08 3.86 -12.94
C LYS A 260 0.16 3.50 -14.08
N ILE A 261 -1.08 3.14 -13.77
CA ILE A 261 -2.11 2.85 -14.78
C ILE A 261 -3.08 4.02 -14.84
N GLN A 262 -3.32 4.53 -16.05
CA GLN A 262 -4.28 5.61 -16.32
C GLN A 262 -5.47 5.06 -17.10
N PHE A 263 -6.68 5.52 -16.77
CA PHE A 263 -7.93 5.11 -17.39
C PHE A 263 -8.99 6.20 -17.25
N SER A 264 -10.16 6.01 -17.86
CA SER A 264 -11.21 7.04 -17.92
C SER A 264 -10.71 8.40 -18.44
N HIS A 265 -10.00 8.39 -19.57
CA HIS A 265 -9.47 9.61 -20.19
C HIS A 265 -10.55 10.49 -20.80
N GLY A 266 -10.28 11.79 -20.87
CA GLY A 266 -11.15 12.74 -21.57
C GLY A 266 -12.43 13.08 -20.80
N VAL A 267 -12.45 12.84 -19.49
CA VAL A 267 -13.60 13.09 -18.63
C VAL A 267 -13.47 14.45 -17.95
N SER A 268 -14.58 15.02 -17.51
CA SER A 268 -14.52 16.25 -16.72
C SER A 268 -13.91 16.05 -15.34
N ASP A 269 -13.51 17.14 -14.71
CA ASP A 269 -12.99 17.12 -13.34
C ASP A 269 -13.97 16.50 -12.33
N LYS A 270 -15.28 16.78 -12.48
CA LYS A 270 -16.33 16.21 -11.62
C LYS A 270 -16.52 14.72 -11.86
N ALA A 271 -16.50 14.29 -13.12
CA ALA A 271 -16.59 12.88 -13.47
C ALA A 271 -15.41 12.09 -12.91
N ALA A 272 -14.19 12.62 -13.02
CA ALA A 272 -12.99 11.99 -12.46
C ALA A 272 -13.04 11.90 -10.93
N LEU A 273 -13.53 12.93 -10.23
CA LEU A 273 -13.69 12.90 -8.77
C LEU A 273 -14.72 11.86 -8.32
N ILE A 274 -15.86 11.75 -9.02
CA ILE A 274 -16.88 10.72 -8.73
C ILE A 274 -16.29 9.32 -8.93
N LYS A 275 -15.60 9.10 -10.05
CA LYS A 275 -14.96 7.82 -10.37
C LYS A 275 -13.89 7.45 -9.35
N GLU A 276 -13.02 8.39 -8.98
CA GLU A 276 -12.04 8.26 -7.89
C GLU A 276 -12.71 7.86 -6.57
N ALA A 277 -13.76 8.56 -6.17
CA ALA A 277 -14.48 8.29 -4.92
C ALA A 277 -15.09 6.89 -4.89
N CYS A 278 -15.72 6.48 -5.98
CA CYS A 278 -16.31 5.14 -6.10
C CYS A 278 -15.25 4.04 -5.97
N MET A 279 -14.09 4.20 -6.63
CA MET A 279 -12.99 3.24 -6.53
C MET A 279 -12.36 3.21 -5.14
N ILE A 280 -12.20 4.37 -4.48
CA ILE A 280 -11.72 4.45 -3.09
C ILE A 280 -12.69 3.74 -2.15
N ASP A 281 -14.01 3.85 -2.35
CA ASP A 281 -14.98 3.14 -1.53
C ASP A 281 -15.03 1.64 -1.87
N ALA A 282 -14.76 1.23 -3.10
CA ALA A 282 -14.65 -0.19 -3.45
C ALA A 282 -13.41 -0.85 -2.80
N VAL A 283 -12.24 -0.19 -2.89
CA VAL A 283 -10.97 -0.69 -2.34
C VAL A 283 -10.87 -0.44 -0.83
N GLN A 284 -11.57 0.55 -0.30
CA GLN A 284 -11.53 1.06 1.08
C GLN A 284 -10.22 1.81 1.43
N VAL A 285 -10.35 3.02 1.99
CA VAL A 285 -9.22 3.88 2.41
C VAL A 285 -8.20 3.17 3.29
N LYS A 286 -8.61 2.23 4.15
CA LYS A 286 -7.70 1.49 5.03
C LYS A 286 -6.60 0.72 4.27
N ASN A 287 -6.89 0.33 3.01
CA ASN A 287 -5.95 -0.36 2.13
C ASN A 287 -5.17 0.58 1.21
N LEU A 288 -5.48 1.89 1.26
CA LEU A 288 -4.85 2.91 0.45
C LEU A 288 -3.96 3.82 1.31
N THR A 289 -3.17 4.65 0.65
CA THR A 289 -2.41 5.74 1.24
C THR A 289 -3.11 7.10 1.04
N ASN A 290 -4.32 7.10 0.46
CA ASN A 290 -5.16 8.28 0.33
C ASN A 290 -5.47 8.87 1.72
N LEU A 291 -5.18 10.16 1.91
CA LEU A 291 -5.44 10.84 3.19
C LEU A 291 -6.92 11.13 3.44
N LYS A 292 -7.70 11.27 2.36
CA LYS A 292 -9.12 11.60 2.40
C LYS A 292 -9.89 10.58 1.57
N ARG A 293 -11.15 10.36 1.95
CA ARG A 293 -12.14 9.72 1.06
C ARG A 293 -12.36 10.61 -0.16
N GLY A 294 -12.82 10.01 -1.26
CA GLY A 294 -13.16 10.77 -2.46
C GLY A 294 -14.42 11.61 -2.28
N GLU A 295 -14.61 12.55 -3.20
CA GLU A 295 -15.72 13.50 -3.19
C GLU A 295 -16.83 13.10 -4.17
N TYR A 296 -18.08 13.16 -3.71
CA TYR A 296 -19.26 12.89 -4.51
C TYR A 296 -19.94 14.17 -4.96
N HIS A 297 -20.20 14.29 -6.27
CA HIS A 297 -20.86 15.46 -6.87
C HIS A 297 -22.24 15.12 -7.43
N GLU A 298 -23.17 16.05 -7.28
CA GLU A 298 -24.54 16.06 -7.87
C GLU A 298 -25.20 14.67 -7.88
N CYS A 299 -25.37 14.05 -9.06
CA CYS A 299 -26.08 12.78 -9.20
C CYS A 299 -25.50 11.66 -8.34
N ALA A 300 -24.19 11.69 -8.04
CA ALA A 300 -23.54 10.66 -7.23
C ALA A 300 -23.77 10.85 -5.72
N LYS A 301 -24.25 12.01 -5.27
CA LYS A 301 -24.55 12.24 -3.84
C LYS A 301 -25.74 11.39 -3.37
N THR A 302 -26.71 11.16 -4.24
CA THR A 302 -27.94 10.41 -3.93
C THR A 302 -27.79 8.90 -4.06
N TRP A 303 -26.67 8.41 -4.62
CA TRP A 303 -26.42 6.98 -4.70
C TRP A 303 -26.17 6.38 -3.32
N ASP A 304 -26.74 5.20 -3.10
CA ASP A 304 -26.40 4.39 -1.94
C ASP A 304 -24.94 3.89 -2.01
N LEU A 305 -24.44 3.39 -0.88
CA LEU A 305 -23.06 2.93 -0.76
C LEU A 305 -22.77 1.70 -1.64
N THR A 306 -23.76 0.84 -1.84
CA THR A 306 -23.62 -0.37 -2.66
C THR A 306 -23.46 -0.03 -4.14
N ALA A 307 -24.21 0.94 -4.66
CA ALA A 307 -24.10 1.44 -6.02
C ALA A 307 -22.75 2.13 -6.26
N LYS A 308 -22.31 2.98 -5.32
CA LYS A 308 -20.97 3.61 -5.36
C LYS A 308 -19.86 2.58 -5.40
N SER A 309 -19.93 1.59 -4.51
CA SER A 309 -18.96 0.50 -4.42
C SER A 309 -18.97 -0.37 -5.69
N GLN A 310 -20.14 -0.78 -6.20
CA GLN A 310 -20.27 -1.56 -7.44
C GLN A 310 -19.70 -0.84 -8.66
N TYR A 311 -19.98 0.46 -8.78
CA TYR A 311 -19.42 1.26 -9.85
C TYR A 311 -17.90 1.37 -9.73
N GLY A 312 -17.37 1.51 -8.50
CA GLY A 312 -15.93 1.47 -8.24
C GLY A 312 -15.26 0.15 -8.63
N VAL A 313 -15.88 -0.99 -8.30
CA VAL A 313 -15.39 -2.32 -8.75
C VAL A 313 -15.38 -2.39 -10.27
N TRP A 314 -16.45 -1.93 -10.92
CA TRP A 314 -16.57 -2.00 -12.38
C TRP A 314 -15.53 -1.14 -13.09
N LEU A 315 -15.21 0.03 -12.55
CA LEU A 315 -14.15 0.90 -13.09
C LEU A 315 -12.75 0.28 -12.99
N LEU A 316 -12.50 -0.56 -11.99
CA LEU A 316 -11.21 -1.23 -11.79
C LEU A 316 -11.08 -2.52 -12.60
N ASP A 317 -12.19 -3.16 -12.93
CA ASP A 317 -12.26 -4.39 -13.74
C ASP A 317 -12.13 -4.11 -15.25
N LYS A 318 -12.67 -2.98 -15.71
CA LYS A 318 -12.73 -2.58 -17.13
C LYS A 318 -11.41 -2.02 -17.66
#